data_AF-A0A6A2WZ17-F1
#
_entry.id   AF-A0A6A2WZ17-F1
#
_cell.length_a   1.000
_cell.length_b   1.000
_cell.length_c   1.000
_cell.angle_alpha   90.00
_cell.angle_beta   90.00
_cell.angle_gamma   90.00
#
_symmetry.space_group_name_H-M   'P 1'
#
loop_
_entity.id
_entity.type
_entity.pdbx_description
1 polymer ?
#
loop_
_entity_poly.entity_id
_entity_poly.type
_entity_poly.pdbx_seq_one_letter_code
_entity_poly.pdbx_strand_id
1 'polypeptide(L)' 'MMLLNKYYCVGLLLARRTLKQLEMDAEYEGNVEATGEDYTVEPAETRRPFRALLDVGIVKTTTGNRVFGVLKVQPEEADL' A
#
# COMPACT_ATOMS: atom_id res chain seq x y z
N MET A 1 -0.89 11.49 12.74
CA MET A 1 -2.17 12.07 12.23
C MET A 1 -2.76 11.32 11.02
N MET A 2 -1.95 10.72 10.13
CA MET A 2 -2.45 10.01 8.92
C MET A 2 -3.04 8.60 9.17
N LEU A 3 -2.75 7.96 10.30
CA LEU A 3 -3.05 6.55 10.57
C LEU A 3 -4.51 6.21 10.93
N LEU A 4 -5.38 7.21 11.14
CA LEU A 4 -6.79 7.04 11.52
C LEU A 4 -7.78 7.25 10.36
N ASN A 5 -7.29 7.32 9.12
CA ASN A 5 -8.12 7.68 7.97
C ASN A 5 -8.78 6.46 7.32
N LYS A 6 -10.11 6.49 7.17
CA LYS A 6 -10.93 5.39 6.63
C LYS A 6 -10.45 4.89 5.26
N TYR A 7 -9.88 5.77 4.44
CA TYR A 7 -9.36 5.43 3.11
C TYR A 7 -8.11 4.54 3.14
N TYR A 8 -7.26 4.71 4.17
CA TYR A 8 -6.09 3.86 4.38
C TYR A 8 -6.49 2.43 4.69
N CYS A 9 -7.44 2.25 5.62
CA CYS A 9 -7.95 0.93 5.98
C CYS A 9 -8.56 0.20 4.78
N VAL A 10 -9.28 0.93 3.91
CA VAL A 10 -9.87 0.37 2.69
C VAL A 10 -8.79 -0.04 1.69
N GLY A 11 -7.76 0.78 1.48
CA GLY A 11 -6.63 0.46 0.61
C GLY A 11 -5.88 -0.78 1.08
N LEU A 12 -5.55 -0.85 2.37
CA LEU A 12 -4.87 -2.01 2.96
C LEU A 12 -5.71 -3.29 2.84
N LEU A 13 -7.01 -3.22 3.13
CA LEU A 13 -7.90 -4.36 3.01
C LEU A 13 -8.01 -4.87 1.56
N LEU A 14 -8.09 -3.94 0.59
CA LEU A 14 -8.08 -4.29 -0.83
C LEU A 14 -6.77 -4.95 -1.24
N ALA A 15 -5.62 -4.38 -0.86
CA ALA A 15 -4.31 -4.94 -1.17
C ALA A 15 -4.16 -6.38 -0.64
N ARG A 16 -4.51 -6.63 0.63
CA ARG A 16 -4.46 -7.97 1.23
C ARG A 16 -5.37 -8.98 0.53
N ARG A 17 -6.58 -8.57 0.17
CA ARG A 17 -7.53 -9.44 -0.56
C ARG A 17 -6.99 -9.79 -1.94
N THR A 18 -6.47 -8.82 -2.69
CA THR A 18 -5.91 -9.05 -4.01
C THR A 18 -4.67 -9.95 -3.95
N LEU A 19 -3.77 -9.73 -3.00
CA LEU A 19 -2.58 -10.58 -2.82
C LEU A 19 -2.96 -12.02 -2.46
N LYS A 20 -3.97 -12.21 -1.60
CA LYS A 20 -4.49 -13.54 -1.26
C LYS A 20 -5.12 -14.25 -2.46
N GLN A 21 -5.83 -13.51 -3.33
CA GLN A 21 -6.39 -14.07 -4.57
C GLN A 21 -5.31 -14.46 -5.59
N LEU A 22 -4.15 -13.81 -5.54
CA LEU A 22 -3.01 -14.09 -6.43
C LEU A 22 -2.01 -15.08 -5.82
N GLU A 23 -2.27 -15.56 -4.59
CA GLU A 23 -1.41 -16.46 -3.82
C GLU A 23 -0.01 -15.87 -3.59
N MET A 24 0.03 -14.56 -3.32
CA MET A 24 1.25 -13.76 -3.12
C MET A 24 1.30 -13.10 -1.73
N ASP A 25 0.35 -13.42 -0.86
CA ASP A 25 0.20 -12.82 0.46
C ASP A 25 1.32 -13.19 1.43
N ALA A 26 1.92 -14.38 1.28
CA ALA A 26 3.06 -14.82 2.07
C ALA A 26 4.40 -14.22 1.61
N GLU A 27 4.59 -14.05 0.29
CA GLU A 27 5.82 -13.46 -0.26
C GLU A 27 5.84 -11.93 -0.12
N TYR A 28 4.66 -11.31 -0.20
CA TYR A 28 4.49 -9.86 -0.10
C TYR A 28 3.63 -9.49 1.10
N GLU A 29 4.19 -9.70 2.29
CA GLU A 29 3.51 -9.34 3.53
C GLU A 29 3.46 -7.82 3.75
N GLY A 30 4.30 -7.00 3.14
CA GLY A 30 4.32 -5.55 3.42
C GLY A 30 4.56 -5.25 4.91
N ASN A 31 4.19 -4.06 5.39
CA ASN A 31 4.42 -3.72 6.79
C ASN A 31 3.37 -4.27 7.74
N VAL A 32 3.84 -4.71 8.91
CA VAL A 32 3.01 -5.19 10.02
C VAL A 32 2.58 -4.02 10.91
N GLU A 33 3.44 -3.02 11.08
CA GLU A 33 3.18 -1.86 11.94
C GLU A 33 3.07 -0.54 11.18
N ALA A 34 2.21 0.32 11.71
CA ALA A 34 1.79 1.52 11.02
C ALA A 34 2.61 2.76 11.39
N THR A 35 3.75 2.97 10.73
CA THR A 35 4.70 4.07 11.02
C THR A 35 4.40 5.37 10.25
N GLY A 36 3.88 5.28 9.02
CA GLY A 36 3.46 6.43 8.20
C GLY A 36 4.49 6.93 7.20
N GLU A 37 5.61 6.24 7.07
CA GLU A 37 6.68 6.49 6.10
C GLU A 37 6.35 5.96 4.69
N ASP A 38 7.22 6.22 3.72
CA ASP A 38 7.05 5.85 2.32
C ASP A 38 7.63 4.45 2.02
N TYR A 39 6.80 3.53 1.55
CA TYR A 39 7.22 2.18 1.17
C TYR A 39 7.22 1.97 -0.32
N THR A 40 8.25 1.28 -0.79
CA THR A 40 8.25 0.70 -2.13
C THR A 40 8.52 -0.80 -2.01
N VAL A 41 7.69 -1.61 -2.68
CA VAL A 41 7.87 -3.06 -2.69
C VAL A 41 9.00 -3.41 -3.65
N GLU A 42 10.08 -3.97 -3.10
CA GLU A 42 11.17 -4.50 -3.90
C GLU A 42 10.79 -5.84 -4.56
N PRO A 43 11.29 -6.11 -5.79
CA PRO A 43 11.01 -7.35 -6.46
C PRO A 43 11.69 -8.53 -5.74
N ALA A 44 10.94 -9.62 -5.57
CA ALA A 44 11.51 -10.87 -5.07
C ALA A 44 12.15 -11.64 -6.23
N GLU A 45 12.98 -12.63 -5.90
CA GLU A 45 13.67 -13.45 -6.90
C GLU A 45 12.70 -14.34 -7.69
N THR A 46 11.57 -14.71 -7.10
CA THR A 46 10.67 -15.72 -7.68
C THR A 46 9.57 -15.08 -8.54
N ARG A 47 8.83 -14.12 -7.99
CA ARG A 47 7.70 -13.46 -8.64
C ARG A 47 7.82 -11.95 -8.48
N ARG A 48 7.36 -11.19 -9.47
CA ARG A 48 7.31 -9.72 -9.37
C ARG A 48 6.08 -9.29 -8.57
N PRO A 49 6.16 -8.19 -7.80
CA PRO A 49 5.04 -7.72 -7.00
C PRO A 49 3.88 -7.28 -7.88
N PHE A 50 2.67 -7.44 -7.35
CA PHE A 50 1.47 -6.94 -8.00
C PHE A 50 1.55 -5.42 -8.17
N ARG A 51 1.31 -4.94 -9.39
CA ARG A 51 1.30 -3.51 -9.71
C ARG A 51 -0.11 -3.08 -10.08
N ALA A 52 -0.60 -2.06 -9.40
CA ALA A 52 -1.83 -1.38 -9.73
C ALA A 52 -1.54 0.10 -9.98
N LEU A 53 -2.27 0.69 -10.93
CA LEU A 53 -2.23 2.13 -11.19
C LEU A 53 -3.38 2.79 -10.45
N LEU A 54 -3.11 3.94 -9.82
CA LEU A 54 -4.17 4.74 -9.23
C LEU A 54 -4.94 5.46 -10.33
N ASP A 55 -6.21 5.11 -10.50
CA ASP A 55 -7.14 5.89 -11.31
C ASP A 55 -7.89 6.89 -10.42
N VAL A 56 -7.67 8.18 -10.64
CA VAL A 56 -8.34 9.28 -9.94
C VAL A 56 -9.58 9.80 -10.68
N GLY A 57 -9.82 9.33 -11.91
CA GLY A 57 -10.87 9.83 -12.78
C GLY A 57 -10.79 11.35 -13.00
N ILE A 58 -11.92 12.04 -12.80
CA ILE A 58 -12.07 13.49 -13.02
C ILE A 58 -11.68 14.31 -11.76
N VAL A 59 -11.24 13.65 -10.70
CA VAL A 59 -10.90 14.32 -9.44
C VAL A 59 -9.57 15.06 -9.56
N LYS A 60 -9.53 16.32 -9.10
CA LYS A 60 -8.28 17.10 -9.06
C LYS A 60 -7.26 16.48 -8.11
N THR A 61 -6.03 16.29 -8.59
CA THR A 61 -4.90 15.80 -7.80
C THR A 61 -4.29 16.93 -6.98
N THR A 62 -4.58 16.98 -5.68
CA THR A 62 -4.02 17.96 -4.74
C THR A 62 -3.39 17.26 -3.54
N THR A 63 -2.39 17.90 -2.92
CA THR A 63 -1.77 17.41 -1.68
C THR A 63 -2.83 17.26 -0.58
N GLY A 64 -2.88 16.10 0.06
CA GLY A 64 -3.87 15.79 1.09
C GLY A 64 -5.25 15.38 0.55
N ASN A 65 -5.41 15.18 -0.75
CA ASN A 65 -6.64 14.59 -1.29
C ASN A 65 -6.83 13.15 -0.77
N ARG A 66 -8.07 12.84 -0.38
CA ARG A 66 -8.48 11.55 0.19
C ARG A 66 -8.21 10.37 -0.73
N VAL A 67 -8.20 10.59 -2.05
CA VAL A 67 -7.89 9.55 -3.05
C VAL A 67 -6.47 8.98 -2.86
N PHE A 68 -5.52 9.83 -2.47
CA PHE A 68 -4.15 9.39 -2.16
C PHE A 68 -4.04 8.68 -0.80
N GLY A 69 -5.06 8.77 0.06
CA GLY A 69 -5.08 8.06 1.33
C GLY A 69 -5.11 6.53 1.17
N VAL A 70 -5.54 6.04 0.01
CA VAL A 70 -5.56 4.60 -0.35
C VAL A 70 -4.17 4.09 -0.75
N LEU A 71 -3.28 4.98 -1.21
CA LEU A 71 -1.97 4.60 -1.76
C LEU A 71 -0.87 4.44 -0.73
N LYS A 72 -1.03 4.97 0.47
CA LYS A 72 0.02 4.87 1.48
C LYS A 72 0.16 3.38 1.84
N VAL A 73 1.30 2.77 1.51
CA VAL A 73 1.75 1.45 1.98
C VAL A 73 3.06 1.71 2.71
N GLN A 74 3.37 0.96 3.77
CA GLN A 74 4.29 1.36 4.86
C GLN A 74 5.65 0.63 4.82
N PRO A 75 6.79 1.28 5.16
CA PRO A 75 8.11 0.66 5.29
C PRO A 75 8.49 0.44 6.77
N GLU A 76 9.32 -0.58 7.01
CA GLU A 76 10.11 -0.76 8.23
C GLU A 76 11.50 -0.17 7.94
N GLU A 77 11.92 0.86 8.70
CA GLU A 77 13.36 1.13 8.85
C GLU A 77 13.90 0.11 9.86
N ALA A 78 14.55 -0.94 9.35
CA ALA A 78 15.55 -1.67 10.11
C ALA A 78 16.87 -0.92 9.91
N ASP A 79 17.18 0.00 10.83
CA ASP A 79 18.56 0.43 11.04
C ASP A 79 19.39 -0.82 11.40
N LEU A 80 20.28 -1.24 10.48
CA LEU A 80 21.66 -1.71 10.71
C LEU A 80 22.41 -1.90 9.38
#